data_AF-A0A4R1PTL7-F1
#
_entry.id   AF-A0A4R1PTL7-F1
#
_cell.length_a   1.000
_cell.length_b   1.000
_cell.length_c   1.000
_cell.angle_alpha   90.00
_cell.angle_beta   90.00
_cell.angle_gamma   90.00
#
_symmetry.space_group_name_H-M   'P 1'
#
loop_
_entity.id
_entity.type
_entity.pdbx_description
1 polymer ?
#
loop_
_entity_poly.entity_id
_entity_poly.type
_entity_poly.pdbx_seq_one_letter_code
_entity_poly.pdbx_strand_id
1 'polypeptide(L)'
;MSEKNCAFMSQSIRSVATAAMILALTRTMEDEATAKRLLAEQGYRFVVTEVGGKSLMGDFQEKTTKAVLGAALNSGIISKSPTNYHALLHAADEAKRGILINVASSCSLAVKIAIVRDESWIAVALFGESALHPLTNHERAGLGIMHLGSQEE
;
A
#
# COMPACT_ATOMS: atom_id res chain seq x y z
N MET A 1 34.17 -3.46 18.88
CA MET A 1 33.24 -2.76 17.98
C MET A 1 32.81 -3.78 16.93
N SER A 2 31.66 -4.42 17.16
CA SER A 2 31.16 -5.51 16.30
C SER A 2 30.61 -4.95 15.00
N GLU A 3 31.01 -5.55 13.89
CA GLU A 3 30.56 -5.25 12.55
C GLU A 3 29.03 -5.29 12.43
N LYS A 4 28.54 -4.40 11.57
CA LYS A 4 27.15 -4.10 11.27
C LYS A 4 26.33 -5.38 11.03
N ASN A 5 25.46 -5.73 11.98
CA ASN A 5 24.20 -6.41 11.64
C ASN A 5 23.35 -5.41 10.84
N CYS A 6 23.70 -5.23 9.56
CA CYS A 6 22.90 -4.44 8.63
C CYS A 6 21.59 -5.21 8.46
N ALA A 7 20.53 -4.76 9.14
CA ALA A 7 19.21 -5.37 8.97
C ALA A 7 18.90 -5.45 7.46
N PHE A 8 18.48 -6.64 7.02
CA PHE A 8 18.20 -6.93 5.61
C PHE A 8 17.35 -5.81 5.00
N MET A 9 17.74 -5.33 3.81
CA MET A 9 17.10 -4.23 3.06
C MET A 9 17.20 -2.82 3.66
N SER A 10 17.76 -2.62 4.86
CA SER A 10 17.82 -1.29 5.52
C SER A 10 18.34 -0.16 4.63
N GLN A 11 19.39 -0.41 3.82
CA GLN A 11 19.97 0.60 2.93
C GLN A 11 19.16 0.85 1.65
N SER A 12 18.29 -0.09 1.27
CA SER A 12 17.45 -0.02 0.07
C SER A 12 16.16 0.76 0.32
N ILE A 13 15.71 0.84 1.58
CA ILE A 13 14.52 1.60 1.98
C ILE A 13 14.90 3.07 2.06
N ARG A 14 14.76 3.77 0.93
CA ARG A 14 15.07 5.21 0.81
C ARG A 14 13.87 6.05 0.41
N SER A 15 12.70 5.44 0.29
CA SER A 15 11.48 6.11 -0.15
C SER A 15 10.24 5.44 0.42
N VAL A 16 9.17 6.21 0.57
CA VAL A 16 7.83 5.69 0.93
C VAL A 16 7.35 4.60 -0.03
N ALA A 17 7.77 4.67 -1.30
CA ALA A 17 7.44 3.70 -2.33
C ALA A 17 8.04 2.32 -2.05
N THR A 18 9.35 2.27 -1.78
CA THR A 18 10.05 1.03 -1.43
C THR A 18 9.51 0.46 -0.12
N ALA A 19 9.28 1.32 0.87
CA ALA A 19 8.72 0.92 2.16
C ALA A 19 7.32 0.30 2.00
N ALA A 20 6.43 0.94 1.24
CA ALA A 20 5.09 0.43 0.97
C ALA A 20 5.12 -0.91 0.25
N MET A 21 5.96 -1.05 -0.78
CA MET A 21 6.04 -2.31 -1.52
C MET A 21 6.57 -3.45 -0.65
N ILE A 22 7.59 -3.22 0.19
CA ILE A 22 8.09 -4.24 1.12
C ILE A 22 6.99 -4.74 2.05
N LEU A 23 6.21 -3.82 2.64
CA LEU A 23 5.08 -4.22 3.50
C LEU A 23 4.02 -5.00 2.73
N ALA A 24 3.65 -4.55 1.52
CA ALA A 24 2.64 -5.21 0.69
C ALA A 24 3.08 -6.63 0.25
N LEU A 25 4.39 -6.87 0.08
CA LEU A 25 4.94 -8.16 -0.34
C LEU A 25 5.05 -9.19 0.80
N THR A 26 4.93 -8.78 2.06
CA THR A 26 5.03 -9.71 3.19
C THR A 26 3.89 -10.74 3.16
N ARG A 27 4.22 -12.01 3.40
CA ARG A 27 3.25 -13.13 3.34
C ARG A 27 2.89 -13.69 4.70
N THR A 28 3.71 -13.47 5.71
CA THR A 28 3.49 -13.95 7.08
C THR A 28 3.40 -12.78 8.06
N MET A 29 2.76 -13.03 9.21
CA MET A 29 2.70 -12.05 10.30
C MET A 29 4.09 -11.73 10.87
N GLU A 30 5.01 -12.69 10.85
CA GLU A 30 6.39 -12.52 11.32
C GLU A 30 7.20 -11.62 10.37
N ASP A 31 7.12 -11.86 9.06
CA ASP A 31 7.77 -11.03 8.06
C ASP A 31 7.21 -9.60 8.11
N GLU A 32 5.89 -9.46 8.22
CA GLU A 32 5.23 -8.16 8.34
C GLU A 32 5.67 -7.42 9.60
N ALA A 33 5.71 -8.09 10.76
CA ALA A 33 6.19 -7.49 12.00
C ALA A 33 7.66 -7.04 11.89
N THR A 34 8.50 -7.83 11.22
CA THR A 34 9.90 -7.50 10.98
C THR A 34 10.06 -6.29 10.07
N ALA A 35 9.32 -6.26 8.95
CA ALA A 35 9.30 -5.11 8.05
C ALA A 35 8.77 -3.84 8.76
N LYS A 36 7.69 -3.95 9.54
CA LYS A 36 7.14 -2.83 10.32
C LYS A 36 8.16 -2.24 11.29
N ARG A 37 8.91 -3.08 12.02
CA ARG A 37 9.99 -2.60 12.92
C ARG A 37 11.06 -1.83 12.14
N LEU A 38 11.55 -2.41 11.04
CA LEU A 38 12.57 -1.79 10.19
C LEU A 38 12.13 -0.42 9.66
N LEU A 39 10.87 -0.31 9.21
CA LEU A 39 10.32 0.94 8.69
C LEU A 39 10.12 1.98 9.80
N ALA A 40 9.66 1.56 10.98
CA ALA A 40 9.47 2.45 12.12
C ALA A 40 10.80 3.02 12.63
N GLU A 41 11.87 2.22 12.65
CA GLU A 41 13.22 2.67 12.99
C GLU A 41 13.76 3.73 12.02
N GLN A 42 13.25 3.76 10.78
CA GLN A 42 13.58 4.77 9.77
C GLN A 42 12.63 5.98 9.76
N GLY A 43 11.68 6.04 10.71
CA GLY A 43 10.74 7.16 10.85
C GLY A 43 9.52 7.10 9.94
N TYR A 44 9.29 6.01 9.22
CA TYR A 44 8.09 5.86 8.41
C TYR A 44 6.86 5.57 9.27
N ARG A 45 5.72 6.17 8.89
CA ARG A 45 4.40 5.84 9.44
C ARG A 45 3.62 5.03 8.42
N PHE A 46 2.92 4.00 8.88
CA PHE A 46 2.30 3.05 7.97
C PHE A 46 1.05 2.39 8.55
N VAL A 47 0.21 1.89 7.65
CA VAL A 47 -0.91 1.00 7.96
C VAL A 47 -1.04 -0.04 6.85
N VAL A 48 -1.43 -1.26 7.23
CA VAL A 48 -1.67 -2.36 6.30
C VAL A 48 -3.14 -2.79 6.43
N THR A 49 -3.79 -3.05 5.31
CA THR A 49 -5.15 -3.57 5.22
C THR A 49 -5.27 -4.51 4.03
N GLU A 50 -6.39 -5.20 3.89
CA GLU A 50 -6.63 -6.16 2.80
C GLU A 50 -8.00 -5.94 2.18
N VAL A 51 -8.11 -6.16 0.87
CA VAL A 51 -9.36 -6.01 0.12
C VAL A 51 -9.52 -7.14 -0.88
N GLY A 52 -10.72 -7.71 -0.91
CA GLY A 52 -11.16 -8.61 -1.97
C GLY A 52 -12.35 -8.04 -2.73
N GLY A 53 -12.48 -8.38 -4.01
CA GLY A 53 -13.60 -7.93 -4.83
C GLY A 53 -13.53 -8.38 -6.27
N LYS A 54 -14.61 -8.15 -7.02
CA LYS A 54 -14.64 -8.40 -8.47
C LYS A 54 -14.14 -7.17 -9.22
N SER A 55 -13.35 -7.38 -10.27
CA SER A 55 -12.79 -6.29 -11.09
C SER A 55 -13.85 -5.53 -11.90
N LEU A 56 -14.93 -6.22 -12.32
CA LEU A 56 -16.04 -5.63 -13.05
C LEU A 56 -16.97 -4.82 -12.14
N MET A 57 -17.63 -3.84 -12.75
CA MET A 57 -18.69 -3.01 -12.14
C MET A 57 -18.24 -2.12 -10.98
N GLY A 58 -16.94 -1.85 -10.84
CA GLY A 58 -16.46 -0.90 -9.83
C GLY A 58 -16.37 -1.45 -8.40
N ASP A 59 -16.78 -2.70 -8.15
CA ASP A 59 -16.85 -3.28 -6.79
C ASP A 59 -15.48 -3.25 -6.10
N PHE A 60 -14.45 -3.80 -6.74
CA PHE A 60 -13.09 -3.77 -6.21
C PHE A 60 -12.57 -2.34 -6.02
N GLN A 61 -12.84 -1.45 -6.98
CA GLN A 61 -12.38 -0.06 -6.95
C GLN A 61 -12.99 0.71 -5.78
N GLU A 62 -14.31 0.58 -5.56
CA GLU A 62 -15.03 1.24 -4.47
C GLU A 62 -14.59 0.70 -3.12
N LYS A 63 -14.50 -0.63 -2.97
CA LYS A 63 -14.01 -1.27 -1.74
C LYS A 63 -12.58 -0.85 -1.40
N THR A 64 -11.71 -0.81 -2.40
CA THR A 64 -10.32 -0.36 -2.24
C THR A 64 -10.28 1.09 -1.75
N THR A 65 -11.02 2.00 -2.38
CA THR A 65 -11.08 3.40 -1.95
C THR A 65 -11.56 3.53 -0.50
N LYS A 66 -12.62 2.82 -0.11
CA LYS A 66 -13.15 2.84 1.26
C LYS A 66 -12.15 2.28 2.27
N ALA A 67 -11.51 1.15 1.95
CA ALA A 67 -10.54 0.51 2.83
C ALA A 67 -9.29 1.39 3.04
N VAL A 68 -8.78 2.00 1.96
CA VAL A 68 -7.63 2.91 2.03
C VAL A 68 -7.93 4.12 2.90
N LEU A 69 -9.05 4.81 2.65
CA LEU A 69 -9.46 5.96 3.46
C LEU A 69 -9.68 5.58 4.92
N GLY A 70 -10.44 4.50 5.17
CA GLY A 70 -10.76 4.04 6.52
C GLY A 70 -9.50 3.67 7.30
N ALA A 71 -8.61 2.87 6.71
CA ALA A 71 -7.35 2.49 7.34
C ALA A 71 -6.46 3.70 7.64
N ALA A 72 -6.32 4.62 6.67
CA ALA A 72 -5.43 5.77 6.82
C ALA A 72 -5.91 6.76 7.89
N LEU A 73 -7.22 7.01 7.97
CA LEU A 73 -7.81 7.93 8.93
C LEU A 73 -7.87 7.32 10.34
N ASN A 74 -8.23 6.04 10.47
CA ASN A 74 -8.34 5.38 11.77
C ASN A 74 -6.99 5.16 12.42
N SER A 75 -5.93 4.97 11.64
CA SER A 75 -4.55 4.86 12.14
C SER A 75 -3.88 6.21 12.40
N GLY A 76 -4.49 7.32 11.96
CA GLY A 76 -3.92 8.66 12.11
C GLY A 76 -2.69 8.92 11.23
N ILE A 77 -2.41 8.09 10.21
CA ILE A 77 -1.29 8.37 9.29
C ILE A 77 -1.55 9.62 8.46
N ILE A 78 -2.81 9.99 8.24
CA ILE A 78 -3.19 11.27 7.65
C ILE A 78 -4.21 11.99 8.54
N SER A 79 -4.18 13.33 8.50
CA SER A 79 -5.19 14.17 9.15
C SER A 79 -6.39 14.40 8.23
N LYS A 80 -7.52 14.83 8.81
CA LYS A 80 -8.74 15.15 8.07
C LYS A 80 -8.66 16.51 7.37
N SER A 81 -7.89 16.59 6.30
CA SER A 81 -7.79 17.78 5.44
C SER A 81 -8.06 17.45 3.97
N PRO A 82 -8.61 18.40 3.17
CA PRO A 82 -8.81 18.20 1.74
C PRO A 82 -7.52 17.83 1.00
N THR A 83 -6.38 18.43 1.40
CA THR A 83 -5.06 18.17 0.79
C THR A 83 -4.59 16.73 1.03
N ASN A 84 -4.71 16.23 2.26
CA ASN A 84 -4.29 14.87 2.59
C ASN A 84 -5.23 13.81 2.00
N TYR A 85 -6.53 14.10 1.94
CA TYR A 85 -7.49 13.26 1.23
C TYR A 85 -7.17 13.17 -0.26
N HIS A 86 -6.90 14.30 -0.89
CA HIS A 86 -6.55 14.37 -2.30
C HIS A 86 -5.28 13.57 -2.61
N ALA A 87 -4.21 13.77 -1.83
CA ALA A 87 -2.96 13.04 -1.98
C ALA A 87 -3.16 11.52 -1.85
N LEU A 88 -3.86 11.07 -0.81
CA LEU A 88 -4.11 9.65 -0.57
C LEU A 88 -4.97 9.03 -1.67
N LEU A 89 -6.04 9.71 -2.10
CA LEU A 89 -6.94 9.21 -3.15
C LEU A 89 -6.20 9.08 -4.49
N HIS A 90 -5.37 10.06 -4.86
CA HIS A 90 -4.60 9.98 -6.09
C HIS A 90 -3.54 8.87 -6.05
N ALA A 91 -2.85 8.70 -4.92
CA ALA A 91 -1.94 7.57 -4.74
C ALA A 91 -2.67 6.23 -4.86
N ALA A 92 -3.88 6.10 -4.28
CA ALA A 92 -4.70 4.91 -4.39
C ALA A 92 -5.21 4.67 -5.83
N ASP A 93 -5.62 5.71 -6.55
CA ASP A 93 -6.07 5.62 -7.94
C ASP A 93 -4.96 5.13 -8.86
N GLU A 94 -3.75 5.65 -8.69
CA GLU A 94 -2.59 5.21 -9.47
C GLU A 94 -2.22 3.76 -9.16
N ALA A 95 -2.23 3.37 -7.88
CA ALA A 95 -1.99 1.99 -7.50
C ALA A 95 -3.06 1.02 -8.06
N LYS A 96 -4.34 1.42 -8.05
CA LYS A 96 -5.44 0.64 -8.68
C LYS A 96 -5.24 0.47 -10.18
N ARG A 97 -4.75 1.49 -10.89
CA ARG A 97 -4.47 1.38 -12.33
C ARG A 97 -3.42 0.32 -12.61
N GLY A 98 -2.36 0.23 -11.80
CA GLY A 98 -1.33 -0.80 -11.92
C GLY A 98 -1.86 -2.23 -11.77
N ILE A 99 -2.77 -2.46 -10.81
CA ILE A 99 -3.31 -3.80 -10.58
C ILE A 99 -4.39 -4.21 -11.59
N LEU A 100 -5.11 -3.24 -12.17
CA LEU A 100 -6.21 -3.45 -13.11
C LEU A 100 -5.78 -3.43 -14.59
N ILE A 101 -4.48 -3.46 -14.90
CA ILE A 101 -4.03 -3.50 -16.30
C ILE A 101 -4.60 -4.73 -17.01
N ASN A 102 -5.25 -4.49 -18.16
CA ASN A 102 -5.70 -5.50 -19.13
C ASN A 102 -6.66 -6.58 -18.59
N VAL A 103 -7.56 -6.24 -17.66
CA VAL A 103 -8.64 -7.16 -17.25
C VAL A 103 -9.79 -7.11 -18.26
N ALA A 104 -9.63 -7.82 -19.39
CA ALA A 104 -10.68 -7.96 -20.40
C ALA A 104 -11.89 -8.78 -19.89
N SER A 105 -11.75 -9.46 -18.76
CA SER A 105 -12.77 -10.31 -18.15
C SER A 105 -12.85 -10.05 -16.63
N SER A 106 -14.03 -10.28 -16.06
CA SER A 106 -14.23 -10.22 -14.59
C SER A 106 -13.25 -11.17 -13.91
N CYS A 107 -12.35 -10.65 -13.11
CA CYS A 107 -11.52 -11.47 -12.23
C CYS A 107 -11.87 -11.16 -10.79
N SER A 108 -11.71 -12.16 -9.92
CA SER A 108 -11.68 -11.93 -8.49
C SER A 108 -10.28 -11.48 -8.10
N LEU A 109 -10.18 -10.42 -7.30
CA LEU A 109 -8.94 -9.97 -6.72
C LEU A 109 -8.97 -10.17 -5.20
N ALA A 110 -7.81 -10.48 -4.64
CA ALA A 110 -7.54 -10.43 -3.22
C ALA A 110 -6.15 -9.80 -3.04
N VAL A 111 -6.10 -8.64 -2.38
CA VAL A 111 -4.89 -7.82 -2.34
C VAL A 111 -4.61 -7.34 -0.92
N LYS A 112 -3.33 -7.37 -0.55
CA LYS A 112 -2.79 -6.62 0.57
C LYS A 112 -2.50 -5.20 0.11
N ILE A 113 -2.83 -4.24 0.97
CA ILE A 113 -2.65 -2.81 0.76
C ILE A 113 -1.74 -2.30 1.88
N ALA A 114 -0.60 -1.74 1.51
CA ALA A 114 0.27 -1.01 2.44
C ALA A 114 0.23 0.48 2.10
N ILE A 115 -0.06 1.30 3.10
CA ILE A 115 -0.02 2.75 3.00
C ILE A 115 1.12 3.21 3.88
N VAL A 116 2.09 3.92 3.31
CA VAL A 116 3.27 4.41 4.01
C VAL A 116 3.49 5.87 3.70
N ARG A 117 3.86 6.66 4.71
CA ARG A 117 4.24 8.06 4.55
C ARG A 117 5.51 8.41 5.31
N ASP A 118 6.18 9.44 4.84
CA ASP A 118 7.15 10.25 5.57
C ASP A 118 6.56 11.65 5.78
N GLU A 119 7.37 12.67 6.04
CA GLU A 119 6.87 14.03 6.26
C GLU A 119 6.31 14.74 5.02
N SER A 120 6.69 14.33 3.81
CA SER A 120 6.35 15.02 2.57
C SER A 120 5.61 14.16 1.56
N TRP A 121 5.69 12.84 1.67
CA TRP A 121 5.18 11.90 0.68
C TRP A 121 4.31 10.82 1.32
N ILE A 122 3.36 10.32 0.52
CA ILE A 122 2.56 9.15 0.84
C ILE A 122 2.57 8.20 -0.36
N ALA A 123 2.69 6.90 -0.07
CA ALA A 123 2.61 5.84 -1.05
C ALA A 123 1.51 4.83 -0.66
N VAL A 124 0.84 4.31 -1.66
CA VAL A 124 -0.11 3.20 -1.56
C VAL A 124 0.39 2.08 -2.47
N ALA A 125 0.73 0.94 -1.88
CA ALA A 125 1.12 -0.27 -2.60
C ALA A 125 0.04 -1.32 -2.46
N LEU A 126 -0.38 -1.90 -3.58
CA LEU A 126 -1.28 -3.05 -3.67
C LEU A 126 -0.48 -4.23 -4.19
N PHE A 127 -0.56 -5.37 -3.51
CA PHE A 127 0.01 -6.62 -3.98
C PHE A 127 -0.89 -7.79 -3.62
N GLY A 128 -1.07 -8.72 -4.54
CA GLY A 128 -1.87 -9.91 -4.29
C GLY A 128 -2.17 -10.65 -5.56
N GLU A 129 -3.29 -11.36 -5.59
CA GLU A 129 -3.62 -12.26 -6.68
C GLU A 129 -4.89 -11.81 -7.40
N SER A 130 -4.92 -12.11 -8.70
CA SER A 130 -6.14 -12.09 -9.49
C SER A 130 -6.40 -13.47 -10.05
N ALA A 131 -7.67 -13.86 -10.15
CA ALA A 131 -8.07 -15.14 -10.73
C ALA A 131 -9.35 -15.01 -11.56
N LEU A 132 -9.34 -15.60 -12.76
CA LEU A 132 -10.57 -15.81 -13.55
C LEU A 132 -11.28 -17.10 -13.10
N HIS A 133 -10.50 -18.11 -12.72
CA HIS A 133 -10.94 -19.39 -12.20
C HIS A 133 -10.02 -19.75 -11.02
N PRO A 134 -10.48 -20.49 -9.99
CA PRO A 134 -9.64 -20.85 -8.83
C PRO A 134 -8.32 -21.56 -9.15
N LEU A 135 -8.19 -22.14 -10.35
CA LEU A 135 -6.99 -22.83 -10.83
C LEU A 135 -6.10 -21.95 -11.74
N THR A 136 -6.50 -20.71 -12.02
CA THR A 136 -5.78 -19.78 -12.90
C THR A 136 -5.61 -18.43 -12.22
N ASN A 137 -4.77 -18.39 -11.18
CA ASN A 137 -4.36 -17.17 -10.52
C ASN A 137 -2.99 -16.69 -11.00
N HIS A 138 -2.74 -15.40 -10.83
CA HIS A 138 -1.43 -14.81 -10.96
C HIS A 138 -1.30 -13.58 -10.07
N GLU A 139 -0.08 -13.30 -9.67
CA GLU A 139 0.24 -12.15 -8.85
C GLU A 139 0.08 -10.85 -9.66
N ARG A 140 -0.34 -9.80 -8.97
CA ARG A 140 -0.41 -8.45 -9.50
C ARG A 140 0.09 -7.46 -8.47
N ALA A 141 0.68 -6.38 -8.97
CA ALA A 141 1.17 -5.28 -8.15
C ALA A 141 0.67 -3.95 -8.71
N GLY A 142 0.48 -2.99 -7.81
CA GLY A 142 0.19 -1.61 -8.13
C GLY A 142 0.83 -0.69 -7.10
N LEU A 143 1.32 0.45 -7.54
CA LEU A 143 1.98 1.42 -6.66
C LEU A 143 1.62 2.83 -7.11
N GLY A 144 1.21 3.67 -6.18
CA GLY A 144 0.99 5.10 -6.41
C GLY A 144 1.62 5.91 -5.29
N ILE A 145 2.14 7.08 -5.66
CA ILE A 145 2.92 7.95 -4.78
C ILE A 145 2.45 9.38 -5.01
N MET A 146 2.21 10.13 -3.95
CA MET A 146 1.79 11.53 -4.02
C MET A 146 2.47 12.36 -2.94
N HIS A 147 2.65 13.65 -3.21
CA HIS A 147 3.10 14.61 -2.23
C HIS A 147 1.94 14.95 -1.27
N LEU A 148 2.21 15.00 0.03
CA LEU A 148 1.25 15.43 1.05
C LEU A 148 1.11 16.95 1.05
N GLY A 149 -0.07 17.46 1.42
CA GLY A 149 -0.19 18.91 1.66
C GLY A 149 0.66 19.33 2.86
N SER A 150 1.10 20.58 2.90
CA SER A 150 1.65 21.17 4.13
C SER A 150 0.65 20.95 5.27
N GLN A 151 1.12 20.38 6.38
CA GLN A 151 0.35 20.36 7.61
C GLN A 151 0.32 21.82 8.07
N GLU A 152 -0.84 22.49 8.03
CA GLU A 152 -1.01 23.70 8.84
C GLU A 152 -1.00 23.24 10.30
N GLU A 153 -0.06 23.77 11.08
CA GLU A 153 0.07 23.55 12.53
C GLU A 153 -1.19 24.02 13.29
#